data_AF-A0A8C7IXL8-F1
#
_entry.id   AF-A0A8C7IXL8-F1
#
_cell.length_a   1.000
_cell.length_b   1.000
_cell.length_c   1.000
_cell.angle_alpha   90.00
_cell.angle_beta   90.00
_cell.angle_gamma   90.00
#
_symmetry.space_group_name_H-M   'P 1'
#
loop_
_entity.id
_entity.type
_entity.pdbx_description
1 polymer ?
#
loop_
_entity_poly.entity_id
_entity_poly.type
_entity_poly.pdbx_seq_one_letter_code
_entity_poly.pdbx_strand_id
1 'polypeptide(L)'
;MITPYFLQNFWGEKNNGFDVLYHNMKHGQISSKELTEFIRERATIEEVYARSMTKLAKSAGNFSQLGTFAPVWDVIKTSTEKLASCHLELVRKLQELIKDVQKYVDDQAKAHKKTKEEVASTLESVQTIQTTGVALQKSKENYNAKTVEQERLRKEGATQRDVDKAGVKAKKATETYKGFVEKYATAKSEFEQKMAETAQKFQDIEESHIVHMKDIIQSYTQSVDETHVQIGEVRIEFERNMENTSVEGLIQKLSDSKGTGKERPDALEARHSKCKSSEVLLSLKNVTLPSPLKEPNPERGKHLRSAGKTTRTQTRRSRQKLNLLMSPRLMKMASASDRKDRNQMISFLNTPHFNTVKPSNTVFKLFLSFLHLLGL
;
A
#
# COMPACT_ATOMS: atom_id res chain seq x y z
N MET A 1 20.09 9.51 24.94
CA MET A 1 20.75 8.28 24.45
C MET A 1 19.78 7.15 24.70
N ILE A 2 19.43 6.37 23.68
CA ILE A 2 18.55 5.21 23.85
C ILE A 2 19.33 4.16 24.68
N THR A 3 18.63 3.43 25.55
CA THR A 3 19.23 2.36 26.35
C THR A 3 19.98 1.37 25.44
N PRO A 4 21.18 0.89 25.81
CA PRO A 4 21.98 0.01 24.97
C PRO A 4 21.44 -1.44 25.02
N TYR A 5 20.27 -1.65 24.42
CA TYR A 5 19.57 -2.94 24.42
C TYR A 5 20.36 -4.04 23.71
N PHE A 6 21.02 -3.72 22.58
CA PHE A 6 21.79 -4.72 21.84
C PHE A 6 23.00 -5.18 22.65
N LEU A 7 23.66 -4.25 23.33
CA LEU A 7 24.73 -4.57 24.27
C LEU A 7 24.25 -5.48 25.40
N GLN A 8 23.03 -5.32 25.90
CA GLN A 8 22.55 -6.09 27.06
C GLN A 8 22.05 -7.49 26.70
N ASN A 9 21.57 -7.71 25.47
CA ASN A 9 20.77 -8.89 25.13
C ASN A 9 21.41 -9.83 24.12
N PHE A 10 22.51 -9.44 23.45
CA PHE A 10 23.13 -10.25 22.39
C PHE A 10 24.39 -10.98 22.86
N TRP A 11 24.29 -11.58 24.05
CA TRP A 11 25.25 -12.53 24.60
C TRP A 11 24.75 -13.97 24.47
N GLY A 12 25.40 -14.91 25.15
CA GLY A 12 24.96 -16.29 25.30
C GLY A 12 26.07 -17.30 25.05
N GLU A 13 25.90 -18.53 25.56
CA GLU A 13 26.94 -19.56 25.58
C GLU A 13 27.52 -19.91 24.20
N LYS A 14 26.72 -19.73 23.13
CA LYS A 14 27.13 -20.00 21.75
C LYS A 14 27.93 -18.86 21.10
N ASN A 15 27.93 -17.66 21.70
CA ASN A 15 28.56 -16.46 21.16
C ASN A 15 28.05 -16.05 19.75
N ASN A 16 26.80 -16.35 19.43
CA ASN A 16 26.20 -16.08 18.11
C ASN A 16 25.56 -14.69 17.98
N GLY A 17 25.70 -13.81 18.99
CA GLY A 17 25.07 -12.49 18.99
C GLY A 17 25.51 -11.63 17.80
N PHE A 18 26.79 -11.71 17.43
CA PHE A 18 27.32 -11.00 16.27
C PHE A 18 26.60 -11.37 14.96
N ASP A 19 26.42 -12.67 14.69
CA ASP A 19 25.78 -13.14 13.46
C ASP A 19 24.33 -12.66 13.37
N VAL A 20 23.59 -12.74 14.49
CA VAL A 20 22.20 -12.28 14.55
C VAL A 20 22.11 -10.79 14.22
N LEU A 21 22.95 -9.96 14.86
CA LEU A 21 22.94 -8.51 14.64
C LEU A 21 23.40 -8.11 13.23
N TYR A 22 24.46 -8.74 12.73
CA TYR A 22 24.96 -8.49 11.38
C TYR A 22 23.92 -8.84 10.32
N HIS A 23 23.22 -9.96 10.47
CA HIS A 23 22.14 -10.34 9.57
C HIS A 23 20.90 -9.45 9.72
N ASN A 24 20.56 -9.00 10.94
CA ASN A 24 19.50 -8.03 11.15
C ASN A 24 19.75 -6.73 10.36
N MET A 25 20.96 -6.17 10.47
CA MET A 25 21.36 -5.02 9.66
C MET A 25 21.16 -5.28 8.16
N LYS A 26 21.53 -6.47 7.68
CA LYS A 26 21.30 -6.84 6.26
C LYS A 26 19.81 -6.91 5.90
N HIS A 27 18.95 -7.35 6.81
CA HIS A 27 17.51 -7.37 6.61
C HIS A 27 16.88 -5.98 6.50
N GLY A 28 17.50 -4.92 7.07
CA GLY A 28 17.05 -3.54 6.85
C GLY A 28 16.96 -3.15 5.37
N GLN A 29 17.81 -3.72 4.49
CA GLN A 29 17.72 -3.49 3.05
C GLN A 29 16.48 -4.12 2.41
N ILE A 30 15.98 -5.23 2.98
CA ILE A 30 14.76 -5.89 2.52
C ILE A 30 13.58 -4.96 2.80
N SER A 31 13.48 -4.43 4.01
CA SER A 31 12.41 -3.49 4.41
C SER A 31 12.38 -2.23 3.54
N SER A 32 13.54 -1.63 3.23
CA SER A 32 13.62 -0.48 2.32
C SER A 32 13.12 -0.80 0.90
N LYS A 33 13.42 -2.00 0.38
CA LYS A 33 12.95 -2.43 -0.94
C LYS A 33 11.46 -2.73 -0.95
N GLU A 34 10.94 -3.39 0.08
CA GLU A 34 9.51 -3.66 0.22
C GLU A 34 8.70 -2.35 0.30
N LEU A 35 9.21 -1.33 1.00
CA LEU A 35 8.61 0.00 1.02
C LEU A 35 8.56 0.63 -0.39
N THR A 36 9.65 0.53 -1.15
CA THR A 36 9.68 0.97 -2.56
C THR A 36 8.61 0.29 -3.40
N GLU A 37 8.46 -1.03 -3.30
CA GLU A 37 7.42 -1.77 -4.02
C GLU A 37 6.01 -1.35 -3.61
N PHE A 38 5.78 -1.13 -2.31
CA PHE A 38 4.50 -0.66 -1.81
C PHE A 38 4.13 0.72 -2.39
N ILE A 39 5.05 1.69 -2.36
CA ILE A 39 4.80 3.03 -2.90
C ILE A 39 4.56 2.97 -4.42
N ARG A 40 5.27 2.08 -5.13
CA ARG A 40 5.07 1.86 -6.57
C ARG A 40 3.70 1.31 -6.90
N GLU A 41 3.22 0.32 -6.14
CA GLU A 41 1.87 -0.21 -6.32
C GLU A 41 0.82 0.87 -6.02
N ARG A 42 1.00 1.66 -4.96
CA ARG A 42 0.13 2.80 -4.65
C ARG A 42 0.09 3.80 -5.80
N ALA A 43 1.24 4.20 -6.35
CA ALA A 43 1.30 5.11 -7.50
C ALA A 43 0.59 4.53 -8.73
N THR A 44 0.72 3.23 -8.97
CA THR A 44 0.01 2.54 -10.07
C THR A 44 -1.50 2.63 -9.92
N ILE A 45 -2.02 2.41 -8.71
CA ILE A 45 -3.46 2.52 -8.41
C ILE A 45 -3.96 3.94 -8.66
N GLU A 46 -3.25 4.95 -8.14
CA GLU A 46 -3.59 6.35 -8.33
C GLU A 46 -3.58 6.75 -9.82
N GLU A 47 -2.63 6.24 -10.60
CA GLU A 47 -2.55 6.49 -12.03
C GLU A 47 -3.75 5.90 -12.78
N VAL A 48 -4.15 4.67 -12.44
CA VAL A 48 -5.34 4.03 -13.02
C VAL A 48 -6.61 4.83 -12.71
N TYR A 49 -6.74 5.32 -11.47
CA TYR A 49 -7.86 6.17 -11.07
C TYR A 49 -7.89 7.47 -11.89
N ALA A 50 -6.77 8.18 -11.94
CA ALA A 50 -6.66 9.46 -12.64
C ALA A 50 -6.92 9.34 -14.15
N ARG A 51 -6.40 8.27 -14.79
CA ARG A 51 -6.68 7.97 -16.21
C ARG A 51 -8.15 7.64 -16.45
N SER A 52 -8.80 6.97 -15.51
CA SER A 52 -10.23 6.65 -15.59
C SER A 52 -11.09 7.91 -15.44
N MET A 53 -10.74 8.81 -14.52
CA MET A 53 -11.37 10.12 -14.37
C MET A 53 -11.20 11.00 -15.61
N THR A 54 -10.00 11.00 -16.21
CA THR A 54 -9.75 11.70 -17.48
C THR A 54 -10.66 11.20 -18.61
N LYS A 55 -10.89 9.88 -18.68
CA LYS A 55 -11.82 9.30 -19.67
C LYS A 55 -13.27 9.70 -19.38
N LEU A 56 -13.67 9.75 -18.11
CA LEU A 56 -15.00 10.19 -17.70
C LEU A 56 -15.26 11.64 -18.09
N ALA A 57 -14.30 12.54 -17.85
CA ALA A 57 -14.37 13.93 -18.27
C ALA A 57 -14.57 14.08 -19.78
N LYS A 58 -13.79 13.33 -20.60
CA LYS A 58 -13.96 13.31 -22.06
C LYS A 58 -15.35 12.83 -22.47
N SER A 59 -15.90 11.82 -21.77
CA SER A 59 -17.26 11.35 -22.02
C SER A 59 -18.31 12.42 -21.69
N ALA A 60 -18.15 13.17 -20.60
CA ALA A 60 -19.06 14.25 -20.24
C ALA A 60 -19.06 15.36 -21.31
N GLY A 61 -17.90 15.65 -21.91
CA GLY A 61 -17.79 16.57 -23.04
C GLY A 61 -18.50 16.12 -24.32
N ASN A 62 -18.81 14.83 -24.46
CA ASN A 62 -19.51 14.27 -25.62
C ASN A 62 -21.04 14.18 -25.42
N PHE A 63 -21.57 14.58 -24.27
CA PHE A 63 -23.01 14.58 -24.05
C PHE A 63 -23.72 15.65 -24.90
N SER A 64 -25.04 15.48 -25.04
CA SER A 64 -25.87 16.35 -25.86
C SER A 64 -25.68 17.82 -25.46
N GLN A 65 -25.35 18.63 -26.46
CA GLN A 65 -25.29 20.09 -26.33
C GLN A 65 -26.66 20.74 -26.56
N LEU A 66 -27.72 19.92 -26.65
CA LEU A 66 -29.09 20.37 -26.77
C LEU A 66 -29.75 20.47 -25.39
N GLY A 67 -30.61 21.47 -25.25
CA GLY A 67 -31.44 21.68 -24.06
C GLY A 67 -30.77 22.56 -23.00
N THR A 68 -31.59 23.03 -22.06
CA THR A 68 -31.22 23.98 -21.01
C THR A 68 -30.09 23.49 -20.10
N PHE A 69 -29.91 22.17 -19.97
CA PHE A 69 -28.91 21.57 -19.09
C PHE A 69 -27.50 21.48 -19.71
N ALA A 70 -27.35 21.72 -21.02
CA ALA A 70 -26.07 21.55 -21.71
C ALA A 70 -24.88 22.26 -21.01
N PRO A 71 -24.99 23.51 -20.50
CA PRO A 71 -23.89 24.18 -19.80
C PRO A 71 -23.44 23.50 -18.50
N VAL A 72 -24.32 22.76 -17.82
CA VAL A 72 -23.99 22.05 -16.57
C VAL A 72 -23.00 20.91 -16.83
N TRP A 73 -23.07 20.26 -18.00
CA TRP A 73 -22.11 19.22 -18.37
C TRP A 73 -20.68 19.73 -18.48
N ASP A 74 -20.50 21.00 -18.87
CA ASP A 74 -19.18 21.62 -18.93
C ASP A 74 -18.60 21.83 -17.52
N VAL A 75 -19.42 22.28 -16.57
CA VAL A 75 -19.02 22.41 -15.15
C VAL A 75 -18.60 21.05 -14.57
N ILE A 76 -19.39 20.00 -14.81
CA ILE A 76 -19.09 18.63 -14.37
C ILE A 76 -17.79 18.13 -15.01
N LYS A 77 -17.62 18.35 -16.31
CA LYS A 77 -16.41 17.97 -17.05
C LYS A 77 -15.17 18.64 -16.44
N THR A 78 -15.16 19.97 -16.30
CA THR A 78 -14.00 20.71 -15.80
C THR A 78 -13.62 20.28 -14.37
N SER A 79 -14.60 20.10 -13.49
CA SER A 79 -14.33 19.59 -12.13
C SER A 79 -13.72 18.19 -12.17
N THR A 80 -14.20 17.31 -13.05
CA THR A 80 -13.67 15.95 -13.22
C THR A 80 -12.24 15.96 -13.75
N GLU A 81 -11.88 16.89 -14.65
CA GLU A 81 -10.52 17.09 -15.17
C GLU A 81 -9.56 17.57 -14.07
N LYS A 82 -10.01 18.52 -13.24
CA LYS A 82 -9.24 19.01 -12.08
C LYS A 82 -8.99 17.90 -11.07
N LEU A 83 -10.02 17.13 -10.73
CA LEU A 83 -9.89 15.98 -9.83
C LEU A 83 -8.91 14.93 -10.38
N ALA A 84 -8.99 14.60 -11.67
CA ALA A 84 -8.02 13.71 -12.31
C ALA A 84 -6.58 14.25 -12.21
N SER A 85 -6.41 15.57 -12.32
CA SER A 85 -5.11 16.22 -12.24
C SER A 85 -4.50 16.16 -10.83
N CYS A 86 -5.30 16.31 -9.76
CA CYS A 86 -4.84 16.11 -8.39
C CYS A 86 -4.23 14.71 -8.17
N HIS A 87 -4.92 13.67 -8.66
CA HIS A 87 -4.42 12.30 -8.54
C HIS A 87 -3.16 12.05 -9.39
N LEU A 88 -3.06 12.60 -10.61
CA LEU A 88 -1.82 12.53 -11.39
C LEU A 88 -0.66 13.25 -10.69
N GLU A 89 -0.92 14.34 -9.99
CA GLU A 89 0.11 15.05 -9.23
C GLU A 89 0.61 14.21 -8.04
N LEU A 90 -0.28 13.51 -7.35
CA LEU A 90 0.12 12.53 -6.33
C LEU A 90 1.02 11.44 -6.93
N VAL A 91 0.69 10.90 -8.11
CA VAL A 91 1.55 9.93 -8.79
C VAL A 91 2.97 10.47 -8.99
N ARG A 92 3.12 11.73 -9.42
CA ARG A 92 4.44 12.37 -9.59
C ARG A 92 5.20 12.48 -8.27
N LYS A 93 4.54 12.95 -7.20
CA LYS A 93 5.15 13.02 -5.85
C LYS A 93 5.60 11.64 -5.35
N LEU A 94 4.77 10.61 -5.54
CA LEU A 94 5.11 9.24 -5.17
C LEU A 94 6.28 8.70 -6.01
N GLN A 95 6.36 9.05 -7.30
CA GLN A 95 7.49 8.68 -8.16
C GLN A 95 8.80 9.33 -7.73
N GLU A 96 8.80 10.59 -7.31
CA GLU A 96 9.98 11.23 -6.73
C GLU A 96 10.37 10.57 -5.40
N LEU A 97 9.38 10.30 -4.53
CA LEU A 97 9.65 9.61 -3.26
C LEU A 97 10.26 8.22 -3.48
N ILE A 98 9.80 7.46 -4.49
CA ILE A 98 10.42 6.18 -4.88
C ILE A 98 11.91 6.34 -5.22
N LYS A 99 12.29 7.43 -5.90
CA LYS A 99 13.71 7.69 -6.21
C LYS A 99 14.50 7.97 -4.94
N ASP A 100 13.93 8.70 -3.98
CA ASP A 100 14.57 8.95 -2.69
C ASP A 100 14.79 7.65 -1.90
N VAL A 101 13.78 6.77 -1.85
CA VAL A 101 13.94 5.45 -1.21
C VAL A 101 15.00 4.62 -1.94
N GLN A 102 15.02 4.63 -3.28
CA GLN A 102 16.01 3.87 -4.06
C GLN A 102 17.44 4.37 -3.80
N LYS A 103 17.62 5.70 -3.73
CA LYS A 103 18.91 6.29 -3.34
C LYS A 103 19.33 5.84 -1.94
N TYR A 104 18.40 5.83 -0.98
CA TYR A 104 18.67 5.34 0.36
C TYR A 104 19.08 3.86 0.37
N VAL A 105 18.42 3.00 -0.42
CA VAL A 105 18.80 1.58 -0.57
C VAL A 105 20.25 1.43 -1.04
N ASP A 106 20.67 2.25 -2.00
CA ASP A 106 22.03 2.21 -2.56
C ASP A 106 23.06 2.72 -1.53
N ASP A 107 22.75 3.79 -0.81
CA ASP A 107 23.62 4.33 0.24
C ASP A 107 23.72 3.38 1.44
N GLN A 108 22.62 2.74 1.82
CA GLN A 108 22.59 1.66 2.81
C GLN A 108 23.48 0.48 2.38
N ALA A 109 23.49 0.11 1.09
CA ALA A 109 24.37 -0.94 0.58
C ALA A 109 25.86 -0.61 0.74
N LYS A 110 26.25 0.64 0.45
CA LYS A 110 27.61 1.14 0.65
C LYS A 110 27.98 1.15 2.14
N ALA A 111 27.09 1.65 2.99
CA ALA A 111 27.29 1.70 4.44
C ALA A 111 27.44 0.30 5.06
N HIS A 112 26.65 -0.68 4.62
CA HIS A 112 26.76 -2.07 5.08
C HIS A 112 28.07 -2.72 4.64
N LYS A 113 28.56 -2.42 3.43
CA LYS A 113 29.88 -2.89 2.98
C LYS A 113 31.00 -2.35 3.88
N LYS A 114 30.98 -1.04 4.16
CA LYS A 114 31.93 -0.40 5.07
C LYS A 114 31.86 -0.99 6.49
N THR A 115 30.65 -1.15 7.01
CA THR A 115 30.43 -1.72 8.35
C THR A 115 31.02 -3.13 8.45
N LYS A 116 30.84 -3.98 7.43
CA LYS A 116 31.43 -5.33 7.38
C LYS A 116 32.95 -5.31 7.57
N GLU A 117 33.64 -4.38 6.91
CA GLU A 117 35.10 -4.23 7.04
C GLU A 117 35.48 -3.73 8.44
N GLU A 118 34.73 -2.77 8.99
CA GLU A 118 34.97 -2.21 10.31
C GLU A 118 34.74 -3.19 11.47
N VAL A 119 33.84 -4.17 11.32
CA VAL A 119 33.51 -5.16 12.36
C VAL A 119 34.20 -6.52 12.15
N ALA A 120 35.09 -6.63 11.16
CA ALA A 120 35.77 -7.88 10.82
C ALA A 120 36.59 -8.44 11.99
N SER A 121 37.27 -7.58 12.75
CA SER A 121 38.08 -7.97 13.91
C SER A 121 37.22 -8.53 15.06
N THR A 122 35.93 -8.17 15.14
CA THR A 122 34.97 -8.72 16.09
C THR A 122 34.56 -10.13 15.68
N LEU A 123 34.33 -10.36 14.39
CA LEU A 123 34.07 -11.70 13.85
C LEU A 123 35.24 -12.66 14.12
N GLU A 124 36.48 -12.19 13.94
CA GLU A 124 37.67 -12.97 14.30
C GLU A 124 37.70 -13.34 15.79
N SER A 125 37.36 -12.40 16.68
CA SER A 125 37.29 -12.67 18.12
C SER A 125 36.16 -13.65 18.49
N VAL A 126 35.00 -13.59 17.81
CA VAL A 126 33.91 -14.58 17.93
C VAL A 126 34.41 -15.99 17.55
N GLN A 127 35.07 -16.12 16.41
CA GLN A 127 35.63 -17.39 15.95
C GLN A 127 36.71 -17.92 16.92
N THR A 128 37.53 -17.02 17.46
CA THR A 128 38.59 -17.36 18.43
C THR A 128 38.02 -17.89 19.74
N ILE A 129 37.02 -17.21 20.35
CA ILE A 129 36.42 -17.68 21.60
C ILE A 129 35.65 -19.00 21.41
N GLN A 130 34.95 -19.18 20.29
CA GLN A 130 34.26 -20.42 19.96
C GLN A 130 35.24 -21.60 19.83
N THR A 131 36.30 -21.43 19.05
CA THR A 131 37.32 -22.47 18.83
C THR A 131 38.06 -22.80 20.12
N THR A 132 38.46 -21.78 20.87
CA THR A 132 39.18 -21.95 22.15
C THR A 132 38.29 -22.59 23.21
N GLY A 133 36.99 -22.26 23.24
CA GLY A 133 36.02 -22.87 24.14
C GLY A 133 35.86 -24.37 23.90
N VAL A 134 35.77 -24.79 22.63
CA VAL A 134 35.73 -26.22 22.27
C VAL A 134 37.01 -26.94 22.66
N ALA A 135 38.17 -26.32 22.39
CA ALA A 135 39.47 -26.90 22.76
C ALA A 135 39.65 -27.02 24.28
N LEU A 136 39.21 -26.02 25.04
CA LEU A 136 39.19 -26.04 26.50
C LEU A 136 38.34 -27.19 27.03
N GLN A 137 37.12 -27.35 26.52
CA GLN A 137 36.21 -28.42 26.93
C GLN A 137 36.83 -29.81 26.66
N LYS A 138 37.38 -30.02 25.46
CA LYS A 138 38.09 -31.26 25.11
C LYS A 138 39.29 -31.53 26.01
N SER A 139 40.06 -30.48 26.34
CA SER A 139 41.21 -30.61 27.25
C SER A 139 40.78 -30.95 28.67
N LYS A 140 39.65 -30.41 29.14
CA LYS A 140 39.05 -30.70 30.46
C LYS A 140 38.62 -32.16 30.56
N GLU A 141 37.95 -32.68 29.53
CA GLU A 141 37.55 -34.09 29.45
C GLU A 141 38.76 -35.02 29.46
N ASN A 142 39.82 -34.70 28.69
CA ASN A 142 41.05 -35.48 28.69
C ASN A 142 41.77 -35.43 30.04
N TYR A 143 41.87 -34.25 30.67
CA TYR A 143 42.40 -34.11 32.03
C TYR A 143 41.65 -35.01 33.01
N ASN A 144 40.32 -34.93 33.04
CA ASN A 144 39.49 -35.76 33.91
C ASN A 144 39.70 -37.26 33.65
N ALA A 145 39.75 -37.67 32.39
CA ALA A 145 39.98 -39.07 32.02
C ALA A 145 41.35 -39.59 32.48
N LYS A 146 42.43 -38.79 32.37
CA LYS A 146 43.77 -39.19 32.83
C LYS A 146 43.86 -39.22 34.36
N THR A 147 43.21 -38.29 35.05
CA THR A 147 43.15 -38.27 36.51
C THR A 147 42.40 -39.49 37.05
N VAL A 148 41.24 -39.82 36.48
CA VAL A 148 40.46 -41.00 36.88
C VAL A 148 41.24 -42.29 36.64
N GLU A 149 41.92 -42.42 35.50
CA GLU A 149 42.72 -43.62 35.20
C GLU A 149 43.90 -43.78 36.16
N GLN A 150 44.59 -42.70 36.52
CA GLN A 150 45.66 -42.75 37.51
C GLN A 150 45.16 -43.23 38.87
N GLU A 151 44.03 -42.69 39.34
CA GLU A 151 43.41 -43.10 40.61
C GLU A 151 42.92 -44.55 40.59
N ARG A 152 42.39 -45.01 39.45
CA ARG A 152 41.98 -46.40 39.24
C ARG A 152 43.16 -47.36 39.39
N LEU A 153 44.27 -47.11 38.68
CA LEU A 153 45.48 -47.92 38.76
C LEU A 153 46.06 -47.94 40.19
N ARG A 154 45.96 -46.82 40.92
CA ARG A 154 46.39 -46.73 42.32
C ARG A 154 45.53 -47.58 43.25
N LYS A 155 44.21 -47.61 43.05
CA LYS A 155 43.27 -48.40 43.87
C LYS A 155 43.31 -49.89 43.59
N GLU A 156 43.57 -50.27 42.33
CA GLU A 156 43.66 -51.67 41.91
C GLU A 156 45.01 -52.32 42.23
N GLY A 157 45.96 -51.59 42.82
CA GLY A 157 47.26 -52.13 43.20
C GLY A 157 48.17 -52.44 42.00
N ALA A 158 48.06 -51.65 40.92
CA ALA A 158 48.97 -51.76 39.78
C ALA A 158 50.43 -51.51 40.20
N THR A 159 51.39 -51.94 39.36
CA THR A 159 52.81 -51.75 39.68
C THR A 159 53.16 -50.26 39.83
N GLN A 160 54.09 -49.93 40.73
CA GLN A 160 54.52 -48.54 40.96
C GLN A 160 54.93 -47.85 39.65
N ARG A 161 55.62 -48.58 38.77
CA ARG A 161 56.04 -48.09 37.45
C ARG A 161 54.85 -47.67 36.57
N ASP A 162 53.75 -48.42 36.61
CA ASP A 162 52.57 -48.13 35.79
C ASP A 162 51.76 -46.96 36.35
N VAL A 163 51.67 -46.84 37.68
CA VAL A 163 51.07 -45.69 38.37
C VAL A 163 51.87 -44.42 38.08
N ASP A 164 53.21 -44.45 38.16
CA ASP A 164 54.07 -43.31 37.85
C ASP A 164 53.92 -42.89 36.38
N LYS A 165 53.85 -43.85 35.45
CA LYS A 165 53.62 -43.59 34.03
C LYS A 165 52.26 -42.94 33.77
N ALA A 166 51.21 -43.35 34.47
CA ALA A 166 49.90 -42.71 34.41
C ALA A 166 49.93 -41.30 35.01
N GLY A 167 50.66 -41.10 36.11
CA GLY A 167 50.88 -39.79 36.74
C GLY A 167 51.56 -38.78 35.84
N VAL A 168 52.55 -39.19 35.04
CA VAL A 168 53.17 -38.33 34.03
C VAL A 168 52.16 -37.89 32.96
N LYS A 169 51.30 -38.80 32.50
CA LYS A 169 50.24 -38.48 31.52
C LYS A 169 49.19 -37.53 32.10
N ALA A 170 48.78 -37.75 33.35
CA ALA A 170 47.86 -36.88 34.06
C ALA A 170 48.45 -35.47 34.24
N LYS A 171 49.71 -35.38 34.70
CA LYS A 171 50.43 -34.10 34.82
C LYS A 171 50.50 -33.34 33.50
N LYS A 172 50.84 -34.01 32.40
CA LYS A 172 50.84 -33.41 31.06
C LYS A 172 49.45 -32.92 30.64
N ALA A 173 48.40 -33.69 30.93
CA ALA A 173 47.02 -33.27 30.64
C ALA A 173 46.59 -32.06 31.48
N THR A 174 47.05 -31.97 32.74
CA THR A 174 46.85 -30.81 33.62
C THR A 174 47.50 -29.55 33.07
N GLU A 175 48.76 -29.65 32.63
CA GLU A 175 49.49 -28.51 32.04
C GLU A 175 48.81 -28.02 30.76
N THR A 176 48.38 -28.94 29.87
CA THR A 176 47.61 -28.59 28.67
C THR A 176 46.28 -27.91 29.01
N TYR A 177 45.54 -28.44 29.98
CA TYR A 177 44.27 -27.85 30.42
C TYR A 177 44.46 -26.44 30.99
N LYS A 178 45.45 -26.24 31.86
CA LYS A 178 45.79 -24.90 32.39
C LYS A 178 46.14 -23.92 31.28
N GLY A 179 46.93 -24.34 30.29
CA GLY A 179 47.24 -23.50 29.13
C GLY A 179 46.01 -23.10 28.32
N PHE A 180 45.02 -23.99 28.17
CA PHE A 180 43.75 -23.63 27.52
C PHE A 180 42.85 -22.74 28.38
N VAL A 181 42.89 -22.85 29.70
CA VAL A 181 42.17 -21.94 30.61
C VAL A 181 42.68 -20.50 30.44
N GLU A 182 44.00 -20.31 30.41
CA GLU A 182 44.61 -19.00 30.20
C GLU A 182 44.29 -18.43 28.80
N LYS A 183 44.42 -19.25 27.75
CA LYS A 183 44.04 -18.86 26.39
C LYS A 183 42.57 -18.46 26.28
N TYR A 184 41.67 -19.19 26.93
CA TYR A 184 40.25 -18.87 26.93
C TYR A 184 39.96 -17.57 27.68
N ALA A 185 40.64 -17.31 28.81
CA ALA A 185 40.48 -16.05 29.54
C ALA A 185 40.87 -14.84 28.69
N THR A 186 41.98 -14.92 27.93
CA THR A 186 42.39 -13.88 26.98
C THR A 186 41.36 -13.71 25.86
N ALA A 187 40.96 -14.81 25.20
CA ALA A 187 39.97 -14.77 24.12
C ALA A 187 38.62 -14.22 24.59
N LYS A 188 38.20 -14.54 25.82
CA LYS A 188 36.98 -14.02 26.45
C LYS A 188 37.05 -12.51 26.64
N SER A 189 38.14 -12.00 27.22
CA SER A 189 38.32 -10.56 27.45
C SER A 189 38.29 -9.76 26.15
N GLU A 190 38.99 -10.24 25.12
CA GLU A 190 39.00 -9.59 23.80
C GLU A 190 37.63 -9.62 23.12
N PHE A 191 36.93 -10.76 23.20
CA PHE A 191 35.58 -10.90 22.66
C PHE A 191 34.60 -9.96 23.36
N GLU A 192 34.57 -9.93 24.70
CA GLU A 192 33.64 -9.07 25.45
C GLU A 192 33.83 -7.59 25.13
N GLN A 193 35.08 -7.13 25.03
CA GLN A 193 35.39 -5.77 24.65
C GLN A 193 34.87 -5.43 23.24
N LYS A 194 35.28 -6.20 22.22
CA LYS A 194 34.92 -5.93 20.82
C LYS A 194 33.43 -6.11 20.55
N MET A 195 32.80 -7.11 21.18
CA MET A 195 31.38 -7.38 21.04
C MET A 195 30.56 -6.25 21.66
N ALA A 196 31.01 -5.67 22.78
CA ALA A 196 30.30 -4.54 23.39
C ALA A 196 30.25 -3.32 22.46
N GLU A 197 31.39 -2.94 21.87
CA GLU A 197 31.48 -1.84 20.91
C GLU A 197 30.67 -2.11 19.64
N THR A 198 30.76 -3.35 19.12
CA THR A 198 30.07 -3.75 17.89
C THR A 198 28.56 -3.85 18.07
N ALA A 199 28.08 -4.33 19.22
CA ALA A 199 26.65 -4.39 19.52
C ALA A 199 26.04 -2.99 19.59
N GLN A 200 26.72 -2.04 20.22
CA GLN A 200 26.29 -0.64 20.23
C GLN A 200 26.25 -0.07 18.81
N LYS A 201 27.30 -0.32 18.02
CA LYS A 201 27.35 0.13 16.62
C LYS A 201 26.19 -0.40 15.78
N PHE A 202 25.84 -1.68 15.92
CA PHE A 202 24.67 -2.23 15.22
C PHE A 202 23.36 -1.59 15.67
N GLN A 203 23.24 -1.22 16.96
CA GLN A 203 22.07 -0.50 17.45
C GLN A 203 21.99 0.90 16.83
N ASP A 204 23.09 1.63 16.79
CA ASP A 204 23.13 2.99 16.21
C ASP A 204 22.75 2.96 14.71
N ILE A 205 23.21 1.92 13.98
CA ILE A 205 22.84 1.70 12.57
C ILE A 205 21.34 1.43 12.43
N GLU A 206 20.78 0.58 13.30
CA GLU A 206 19.35 0.24 13.28
C GLU A 206 18.47 1.44 13.66
N GLU A 207 18.88 2.22 14.66
CA GLU A 207 18.19 3.44 15.07
C GLU A 207 18.16 4.46 13.91
N SER A 208 19.31 4.68 13.26
CA SER A 208 19.40 5.54 12.08
C SER A 208 18.54 5.04 10.93
N HIS A 209 18.50 3.72 10.70
CA HIS A 209 17.65 3.10 9.69
C HIS A 209 16.17 3.34 9.97
N ILE A 210 15.71 3.09 11.19
CA ILE A 210 14.31 3.26 11.57
C ILE A 210 13.89 4.74 11.47
N VAL A 211 14.74 5.67 11.91
CA VAL A 211 14.46 7.11 11.79
C VAL A 211 14.29 7.50 10.32
N HIS A 212 15.24 7.12 9.46
CA HIS A 212 15.17 7.47 8.04
C HIS A 212 13.94 6.87 7.33
N MET A 213 13.61 5.61 7.65
CA MET A 213 12.39 4.96 7.13
C MET A 213 11.12 5.67 7.58
N LYS A 214 11.07 6.16 8.83
CA LYS A 214 9.94 6.96 9.33
C LYS A 214 9.84 8.31 8.62
N ASP A 215 10.95 8.97 8.31
CA ASP A 215 10.95 10.24 7.59
C ASP A 215 10.43 10.09 6.15
N ILE A 216 10.76 8.98 5.48
CA ILE A 216 10.20 8.62 4.16
C ILE A 216 8.68 8.42 4.28
N ILE A 217 8.22 7.67 5.29
CA ILE A 217 6.79 7.45 5.52
C ILE A 217 6.07 8.77 5.82
N GLN A 218 6.70 9.68 6.57
CA GLN A 218 6.15 11.00 6.83
C GLN A 218 6.01 11.82 5.54
N SER A 219 7.01 11.78 4.66
CA SER A 219 6.97 12.45 3.35
C SER A 219 5.87 11.87 2.45
N TYR A 220 5.67 10.55 2.50
CA TYR A 220 4.54 9.88 1.85
C TYR A 220 3.19 10.40 2.37
N THR A 221 2.99 10.42 3.69
CA THR A 221 1.75 10.90 4.31
C THR A 221 1.49 12.35 3.96
N GLN A 222 2.52 13.21 4.02
CA GLN A 222 2.42 14.61 3.64
C GLN A 222 1.97 14.77 2.18
N SER A 223 2.56 14.01 1.26
CA SER A 223 2.17 14.05 -0.16
C SER A 223 0.69 13.69 -0.37
N VAL A 224 0.19 12.70 0.38
CA VAL A 224 -1.22 12.29 0.35
C VAL A 224 -2.13 13.37 0.95
N ASP A 225 -1.76 13.93 2.10
CA ASP A 225 -2.55 14.95 2.79
C ASP A 225 -2.67 16.24 1.96
N GLU A 226 -1.57 16.69 1.37
CA GLU A 226 -1.57 17.85 0.46
C GLU A 226 -2.51 17.62 -0.74
N THR A 227 -2.50 16.43 -1.33
CA THR A 227 -3.41 16.09 -2.43
C THR A 227 -4.87 16.05 -1.95
N HIS A 228 -5.15 15.53 -0.75
CA HIS A 228 -6.50 15.55 -0.20
C HIS A 228 -7.03 16.97 0.01
N VAL A 229 -6.18 17.91 0.44
CA VAL A 229 -6.54 19.32 0.53
C VAL A 229 -6.94 19.86 -0.85
N GLN A 230 -6.14 19.61 -1.89
CA GLN A 230 -6.45 20.03 -3.26
C GLN A 230 -7.75 19.41 -3.79
N ILE A 231 -8.02 18.13 -3.49
CA ILE A 231 -9.29 17.48 -3.84
C ILE A 231 -10.46 18.18 -3.15
N GLY A 232 -10.31 18.56 -1.87
CA GLY A 232 -11.28 19.36 -1.13
C GLY A 232 -11.56 20.71 -1.78
N GLU A 233 -10.52 21.40 -2.25
CA GLU A 233 -10.65 22.67 -2.98
C GLU A 233 -11.42 22.49 -4.30
N VAL A 234 -11.13 21.43 -5.07
CA VAL A 234 -11.88 21.11 -6.31
C VAL A 234 -13.35 20.86 -6.01
N ARG A 235 -13.69 20.15 -4.93
CA ARG A 235 -15.07 19.93 -4.51
C ARG A 235 -15.78 21.24 -4.19
N ILE A 236 -15.16 22.11 -3.38
CA ILE A 236 -15.72 23.41 -3.01
C ILE A 236 -15.91 24.29 -4.25
N GLU A 237 -14.93 24.28 -5.17
CA GLU A 237 -15.04 25.01 -6.43
C GLU A 237 -16.20 24.49 -7.28
N PHE A 238 -16.40 23.17 -7.35
CA PHE A 238 -17.53 22.57 -8.05
C PHE A 238 -18.89 23.00 -7.48
N GLU A 239 -19.05 22.98 -6.16
CA GLU A 239 -20.27 23.45 -5.49
C GLU A 239 -20.58 24.90 -5.85
N ARG A 240 -19.58 25.79 -5.76
CA ARG A 240 -19.71 27.20 -6.16
C ARG A 240 -20.06 27.36 -7.64
N ASN A 241 -19.42 26.59 -8.53
CA ASN A 241 -19.70 26.66 -9.97
C ASN A 241 -21.12 26.17 -10.30
N MET A 242 -21.64 25.19 -9.56
CA MET A 242 -23.02 24.73 -9.67
C MET A 242 -24.03 25.77 -9.18
N GLU A 243 -23.74 26.46 -8.07
CA GLU A 243 -24.56 27.58 -7.58
C GLU A 243 -24.61 28.74 -8.59
N ASN A 244 -23.47 29.08 -9.18
CA ASN A 244 -23.38 30.11 -10.23
C ASN A 244 -24.12 29.72 -11.51
N THR A 245 -24.27 28.41 -11.77
CA THR A 245 -25.04 27.88 -12.91
C THR A 245 -26.53 27.77 -12.52
N SER A 246 -27.12 28.90 -12.17
CA SER A 246 -28.48 28.96 -11.62
C SER A 246 -29.55 28.60 -12.65
N VAL A 247 -30.71 28.16 -12.17
CA VAL A 247 -31.88 27.85 -13.02
C VAL A 247 -32.28 29.05 -13.88
N GLU A 248 -32.32 30.24 -13.28
CA GLU A 248 -32.62 31.49 -13.99
C GLU A 248 -31.59 31.77 -15.09
N GLY A 249 -30.30 31.67 -14.78
CA GLY A 249 -29.23 31.90 -15.75
C GLY A 249 -29.27 30.91 -16.92
N LEU A 250 -29.60 29.64 -16.65
CA LEU A 250 -29.75 28.63 -17.70
C LEU A 250 -30.96 28.89 -18.61
N ILE A 251 -32.12 29.26 -18.04
CA ILE A 251 -33.33 29.60 -18.80
C ILE A 251 -33.08 30.83 -19.66
N GLN A 252 -32.50 31.89 -19.09
CA GLN A 252 -32.13 33.10 -19.80
C GLN A 252 -31.19 32.79 -20.98
N LYS A 253 -30.14 31.99 -20.75
CA LYS A 253 -29.19 31.58 -21.79
C LYS A 253 -29.85 30.81 -22.94
N LEU A 254 -30.83 29.95 -22.64
CA LEU A 254 -31.60 29.28 -23.70
C LEU A 254 -32.47 30.27 -24.48
N SER A 255 -33.22 31.13 -23.79
CA SER A 255 -34.08 32.15 -24.40
C SER A 255 -33.29 33.09 -25.31
N ASP A 256 -32.10 33.52 -24.88
CA ASP A 256 -31.25 34.41 -25.68
C ASP A 256 -30.64 33.70 -26.90
N SER A 257 -30.32 32.41 -26.79
CA SER A 257 -29.66 31.66 -27.87
C SER A 257 -30.61 31.02 -28.87
N LYS A 258 -31.86 30.72 -28.48
CA LYS A 258 -32.85 29.99 -29.29
C LYS A 258 -34.21 30.68 -29.40
N GLY A 259 -34.36 31.91 -28.89
CA GLY A 259 -35.59 32.68 -29.01
C GLY A 259 -35.95 32.98 -30.46
N THR A 260 -37.23 32.88 -30.79
CA THR A 260 -37.75 33.05 -32.17
C THR A 260 -38.26 34.46 -32.46
N GLY A 261 -38.20 35.36 -31.48
CA GLY A 261 -38.75 36.71 -31.55
C GLY A 261 -39.45 37.09 -30.25
N LYS A 262 -39.41 38.38 -29.91
CA LYS A 262 -40.13 38.96 -28.76
C LYS A 262 -41.48 39.58 -29.16
N GLU A 263 -41.63 39.86 -30.46
CA GLU A 263 -42.87 40.36 -31.08
C GLU A 263 -43.99 39.33 -30.91
N ARG A 264 -45.15 39.78 -30.43
CA ARG A 264 -46.36 38.95 -30.40
C ARG A 264 -47.07 39.06 -31.75
N PRO A 265 -47.77 38.01 -32.22
CA PRO A 265 -48.59 38.13 -33.42
C PRO A 265 -49.57 39.29 -33.30
N ASP A 266 -49.63 40.14 -34.32
CA ASP A 266 -50.57 41.25 -34.38
C ASP A 266 -52.02 40.74 -34.38
N ALA A 267 -52.90 41.51 -33.73
CA ALA A 267 -54.34 41.26 -33.84
C ALA A 267 -54.78 41.47 -35.30
N LEU A 268 -55.25 40.41 -35.94
CA LEU A 268 -55.84 40.47 -37.27
C LEU A 268 -57.07 41.37 -37.23
N GLU A 269 -56.96 42.62 -37.69
CA GLU A 269 -58.15 43.33 -38.15
C GLU A 269 -58.70 42.58 -39.36
N ALA A 270 -59.94 42.09 -39.25
CA ALA A 270 -60.67 41.54 -40.37
C ALA A 270 -60.86 42.62 -41.42
N ARG A 271 -59.88 42.81 -42.30
CA ARG A 271 -60.11 43.47 -43.57
C ARG A 271 -61.04 42.55 -44.34
N HIS A 272 -62.33 42.86 -44.28
CA HIS A 272 -63.31 42.41 -45.26
C HIS A 272 -62.88 42.92 -46.63
N SER A 273 -61.94 42.22 -47.26
CA SER A 273 -61.79 42.23 -48.70
C SER A 273 -63.12 41.70 -49.23
N LYS A 274 -63.95 42.58 -49.81
CA LYS A 274 -65.05 42.15 -50.67
C LYS A 274 -64.44 41.36 -51.83
N CYS A 275 -64.24 40.06 -51.63
CA CYS A 275 -63.95 39.13 -52.71
C CYS A 275 -65.21 39.10 -53.57
N LYS A 276 -65.18 39.84 -54.68
CA LYS A 276 -66.13 39.61 -55.77
C LYS A 276 -65.80 38.23 -56.30
N SER A 277 -66.63 37.27 -55.91
CA SER A 277 -66.74 35.97 -56.55
C SER A 277 -67.07 36.15 -58.03
N SER A 278 -66.08 36.02 -58.91
CA SER A 278 -66.23 35.43 -60.24
C SER A 278 -64.85 35.28 -60.90
N GLU A 279 -64.63 34.15 -61.57
CA GLU A 279 -63.53 33.89 -62.52
C GLU A 279 -62.11 33.60 -62.00
N VAL A 280 -61.93 32.55 -61.20
CA VAL A 280 -60.75 31.65 -61.37
C VAL A 280 -61.16 30.20 -61.08
N LEU A 281 -62.14 29.71 -61.84
CA LEU A 281 -62.43 28.28 -61.97
C LEU A 281 -62.31 27.94 -63.45
N LEU A 282 -61.09 27.75 -63.98
CA LEU A 282 -60.85 27.02 -65.24
C LEU A 282 -59.38 26.80 -65.65
N SER A 283 -58.44 26.61 -64.71
CA SER A 283 -57.19 25.89 -65.05
C SER A 283 -56.49 25.44 -63.79
N LEU A 284 -56.83 24.24 -63.32
CA LEU A 284 -55.92 23.23 -62.76
C LEU A 284 -56.75 21.94 -62.59
N LYS A 285 -57.36 21.50 -63.69
CA LYS A 285 -57.70 20.08 -63.89
C LYS A 285 -56.39 19.40 -64.27
N ASN A 286 -55.76 18.72 -63.31
CA ASN A 286 -54.98 17.49 -63.47
C ASN A 286 -54.02 17.32 -62.28
N VAL A 287 -54.55 16.94 -61.12
CA VAL A 287 -53.78 16.19 -60.11
C VAL A 287 -54.70 15.09 -59.57
N THR A 288 -54.33 13.85 -59.83
CA THR A 288 -54.95 12.64 -59.30
C THR A 288 -54.56 12.48 -57.83
N LEU A 289 -55.55 12.37 -56.94
CA LEU A 289 -55.37 11.97 -55.53
C LEU A 289 -55.42 10.43 -55.40
N PRO A 290 -54.56 9.79 -54.60
CA PRO A 290 -54.78 8.41 -54.18
C PRO A 290 -55.83 8.34 -53.05
N SER A 291 -56.67 7.31 -53.11
CA SER A 291 -57.76 7.01 -52.17
C SER A 291 -57.29 6.67 -50.75
N PRO A 292 -58.10 6.92 -49.71
CA PRO A 292 -57.83 6.46 -48.35
C PRO A 292 -58.38 5.04 -48.12
N LEU A 293 -57.59 4.17 -47.49
CA LEU A 293 -58.07 2.86 -47.01
C LEU A 293 -58.24 2.84 -45.48
N LYS A 294 -59.52 2.85 -45.10
CA LYS A 294 -60.23 2.14 -44.01
C LYS A 294 -59.49 1.76 -42.72
N GLU A 295 -60.03 2.27 -41.61
CA GLU A 295 -59.88 1.71 -40.26
C GLU A 295 -60.64 0.37 -40.10
N PRO A 296 -60.18 -0.52 -39.20
CA PRO A 296 -61.04 -1.55 -38.60
C PRO A 296 -61.22 -1.40 -37.09
N ASN A 297 -62.47 -1.62 -36.66
CA ASN A 297 -63.01 -1.68 -35.29
C ASN A 297 -62.71 -3.05 -34.60
N PRO A 298 -62.95 -3.22 -33.28
CA PRO A 298 -62.27 -4.21 -32.45
C PRO A 298 -63.08 -5.49 -32.10
N GLU A 299 -62.34 -6.43 -31.51
CA GLU A 299 -62.70 -7.52 -30.59
C GLU A 299 -63.22 -8.90 -31.07
N ARG A 300 -62.39 -9.91 -30.73
CA ARG A 300 -62.61 -11.27 -30.14
C ARG A 300 -61.92 -12.34 -30.99
N GLY A 301 -61.15 -13.30 -30.48
CA GLY A 301 -60.69 -13.68 -29.15
C GLY A 301 -60.11 -15.10 -29.24
N LYS A 302 -59.25 -15.45 -28.27
CA LYS A 302 -58.76 -16.80 -27.87
C LYS A 302 -57.53 -17.42 -28.58
N HIS A 303 -56.45 -17.46 -27.78
CA HIS A 303 -55.54 -18.58 -27.46
C HIS A 303 -54.84 -19.37 -28.58
N LEU A 304 -53.50 -19.35 -28.61
CA LEU A 304 -52.63 -20.36 -27.95
C LEU A 304 -51.11 -20.06 -28.14
N ARG A 305 -50.40 -20.04 -27.00
CA ARG A 305 -48.97 -20.37 -26.72
C ARG A 305 -47.85 -20.06 -27.75
N SER A 306 -46.85 -19.27 -27.31
CA SER A 306 -45.53 -19.78 -26.84
C SER A 306 -44.66 -18.64 -26.28
N ALA A 307 -43.74 -18.99 -25.39
CA ALA A 307 -43.00 -18.09 -24.50
C ALA A 307 -41.55 -17.84 -24.95
N GLY A 308 -40.94 -16.72 -24.53
CA GLY A 308 -39.50 -16.70 -24.23
C GLY A 308 -38.69 -15.45 -24.58
N LYS A 309 -38.48 -14.58 -23.58
CA LYS A 309 -37.21 -13.93 -23.18
C LYS A 309 -36.37 -13.18 -24.23
N THR A 310 -36.30 -11.84 -24.12
CA THR A 310 -35.02 -11.10 -24.33
C THR A 310 -35.02 -9.71 -23.67
N THR A 311 -34.56 -9.61 -22.42
CA THR A 311 -34.18 -8.31 -21.78
C THR A 311 -33.20 -8.51 -20.61
N ARG A 312 -32.22 -9.41 -20.76
CA ARG A 312 -31.22 -9.69 -19.70
C ARG A 312 -29.77 -9.82 -20.18
N THR A 313 -29.43 -9.25 -21.34
CA THR A 313 -28.10 -9.46 -21.96
C THR A 313 -27.20 -8.23 -21.97
N GLN A 314 -27.73 -7.01 -21.75
CA GLN A 314 -26.90 -5.80 -21.72
C GLN A 314 -26.30 -5.50 -20.34
N THR A 315 -26.97 -5.88 -19.25
CA THR A 315 -26.50 -5.63 -17.87
C THR A 315 -25.41 -6.64 -17.42
N ARG A 316 -25.19 -7.74 -18.15
CA ARG A 316 -24.23 -8.80 -17.76
C ARG A 316 -22.82 -8.58 -18.33
N ARG A 317 -22.68 -7.85 -19.45
CA ARG A 317 -21.37 -7.53 -20.04
C ARG A 317 -20.57 -6.49 -19.24
N SER A 318 -21.25 -5.59 -18.51
CA SER A 318 -20.58 -4.59 -17.67
C SER A 318 -20.07 -5.17 -16.34
N ARG A 319 -20.68 -6.24 -15.81
CA ARG A 319 -20.20 -6.95 -14.61
C ARG A 319 -19.00 -7.88 -14.88
N GLN A 320 -18.85 -8.39 -16.10
CA GLN A 320 -17.72 -9.25 -16.46
C GLN A 320 -16.41 -8.48 -16.74
N LYS A 321 -16.46 -7.16 -17.00
CA LYS A 321 -15.25 -6.33 -17.13
C LYS A 321 -14.71 -5.78 -15.81
N LEU A 322 -15.53 -5.71 -14.75
CA LEU A 322 -15.08 -5.27 -13.43
C LEU A 322 -14.31 -6.37 -12.66
N ASN A 323 -14.57 -7.65 -12.98
CA ASN A 323 -13.86 -8.79 -12.40
C ASN A 323 -12.48 -9.05 -13.03
N LEU A 324 -12.01 -8.22 -13.96
CA LEU A 324 -10.70 -8.35 -14.59
C LEU A 324 -9.64 -7.38 -14.04
N LEU A 325 -9.95 -6.59 -13.01
CA LEU A 325 -9.05 -5.59 -12.43
C LEU A 325 -8.54 -5.93 -11.02
N MET A 326 -8.69 -7.17 -10.58
CA MET A 326 -8.10 -7.66 -9.33
C MET A 326 -7.41 -9.00 -9.61
N SER A 327 -6.12 -9.10 -9.29
CA SER A 327 -5.37 -10.35 -9.48
C SER A 327 -5.98 -11.48 -8.62
N PRO A 328 -5.94 -12.75 -9.07
CA PRO A 328 -6.40 -13.89 -8.28
C PRO A 328 -5.70 -14.04 -6.91
N ARG A 329 -4.57 -13.36 -6.68
CA ARG A 329 -3.88 -13.29 -5.39
C ARG A 329 -4.58 -12.37 -4.38
N LEU A 330 -5.23 -11.28 -4.83
CA LEU A 330 -5.98 -10.35 -3.97
C LEU A 330 -7.31 -10.94 -3.48
N MET A 331 -8.00 -11.73 -4.32
CA MET A 331 -9.20 -12.49 -3.92
C MET A 331 -8.90 -13.58 -2.88
N LYS A 332 -7.68 -14.16 -2.91
CA LYS A 332 -7.24 -15.18 -1.95
C LYS A 332 -6.84 -14.60 -0.60
N MET A 333 -6.38 -13.35 -0.54
CA MET A 333 -6.11 -12.64 0.71
C MET A 333 -7.39 -12.13 1.39
N ALA A 334 -8.46 -11.89 0.64
CA ALA A 334 -9.75 -11.48 1.19
C ALA A 334 -10.60 -12.64 1.77
N SER A 335 -10.18 -13.90 1.61
CA SER A 335 -11.01 -15.08 1.92
C SER A 335 -10.44 -16.08 2.95
N ALA A 336 -9.30 -15.79 3.60
CA ALA A 336 -8.82 -16.51 4.79
C ALA A 336 -8.03 -15.51 5.65
N SER A 337 -8.37 -15.19 6.91
CA SER A 337 -8.56 -16.10 8.05
C SER A 337 -9.70 -15.65 8.98
N ASP A 338 -10.50 -16.65 9.36
CA ASP A 338 -11.55 -16.78 10.38
C ASP A 338 -12.48 -15.60 10.78
N ARG A 339 -13.80 -15.86 10.77
CA ARG A 339 -14.83 -14.98 11.37
C ARG A 339 -14.62 -14.84 12.89
N LYS A 340 -13.94 -15.79 13.51
CA LYS A 340 -13.59 -15.78 14.94
C LYS A 340 -12.55 -14.69 15.28
N ASP A 341 -11.63 -14.41 14.38
CA ASP A 341 -10.55 -13.42 14.57
C ASP A 341 -11.06 -11.97 14.44
N ARG A 342 -12.03 -11.73 13.55
CA ARG A 342 -12.72 -10.42 13.42
C ARG A 342 -13.50 -10.03 14.68
N ASN A 343 -14.17 -11.00 15.33
CA ASN A 343 -14.92 -10.73 16.55
C ASN A 343 -14.01 -10.57 17.78
N GLN A 344 -12.81 -11.17 17.79
CA GLN A 344 -11.79 -10.91 18.81
C GLN A 344 -11.15 -9.52 18.66
N MET A 345 -10.90 -9.06 17.43
CA MET A 345 -10.41 -7.69 17.17
C MET A 345 -11.44 -6.63 17.60
N ILE A 346 -12.73 -6.87 17.34
CA ILE A 346 -13.81 -5.96 17.77
C ILE A 346 -13.99 -5.96 19.30
N SER A 347 -13.71 -7.06 20.01
CA SER A 347 -13.71 -7.08 21.48
C SER A 347 -12.48 -6.43 22.09
N PHE A 348 -11.31 -6.53 21.43
CA PHE A 348 -10.08 -5.86 21.84
C PHE A 348 -10.20 -4.33 21.74
N LEU A 349 -10.82 -3.83 20.66
CA LEU A 349 -11.10 -2.41 20.44
C LEU A 349 -12.16 -1.81 21.40
N ASN A 350 -12.95 -2.66 22.07
CA ASN A 350 -13.96 -2.26 23.06
C ASN A 350 -13.50 -2.43 24.52
N THR A 351 -12.21 -2.69 24.78
CA THR A 351 -11.70 -2.75 26.16
C THR A 351 -11.60 -1.34 26.76
N PRO A 352 -11.86 -1.17 28.09
CA PRO A 352 -12.02 0.15 28.70
C PRO A 352 -10.74 1.00 28.76
N HIS A 353 -9.61 0.51 28.25
CA HIS A 353 -8.32 1.20 28.33
C HIS A 353 -8.09 2.23 27.21
N PHE A 354 -8.92 2.25 26.16
CA PHE A 354 -8.80 3.19 25.03
C PHE A 354 -9.82 4.35 25.03
N ASN A 355 -10.77 4.37 25.97
CA ASN A 355 -11.83 5.39 26.01
C ASN A 355 -11.49 6.66 26.82
N THR A 356 -10.24 6.87 27.20
CA THR A 356 -9.85 8.04 28.02
C THR A 356 -8.94 9.04 27.32
N VAL A 357 -8.59 8.85 26.04
CA VAL A 357 -7.78 9.84 25.30
C VAL A 357 -8.65 10.59 24.29
N LYS A 358 -8.79 11.91 24.53
CA LYS A 358 -9.56 12.87 23.71
C LYS A 358 -9.23 12.76 22.21
N PRO A 359 -10.22 13.00 21.32
CA PRO A 359 -10.06 12.82 19.87
C PRO A 359 -9.29 13.99 19.26
N SER A 360 -7.96 13.95 19.37
CA SER A 360 -7.03 14.87 18.69
C SER A 360 -6.11 14.17 17.68
N ASN A 361 -6.21 12.85 17.52
CA ASN A 361 -5.34 12.13 16.60
C ASN A 361 -5.92 12.11 15.18
N THR A 362 -5.49 13.08 14.38
CA THR A 362 -5.62 13.13 12.91
C THR A 362 -5.24 11.78 12.26
N VAL A 363 -4.29 11.06 12.85
CA VAL A 363 -3.85 9.72 12.41
C VAL A 363 -4.98 8.67 12.47
N PHE A 364 -5.85 8.72 13.48
CA PHE A 364 -6.96 7.77 13.62
C PHE A 364 -8.10 8.08 12.62
N LYS A 365 -8.33 9.38 12.34
CA LYS A 365 -9.27 9.80 11.29
C LYS A 365 -8.76 9.43 9.89
N LEU A 366 -7.45 9.59 9.64
CA LEU A 366 -6.82 9.16 8.38
C LEU A 366 -6.90 7.64 8.20
N PHE A 367 -6.71 6.86 9.26
CA PHE A 367 -6.85 5.41 9.22
C PHE A 367 -8.29 4.97 8.90
N LEU A 368 -9.29 5.63 9.49
CA LEU A 368 -10.70 5.37 9.19
C LEU A 368 -11.12 5.81 7.78
N SER A 369 -10.60 6.95 7.29
CA SER A 369 -10.81 7.37 5.89
C SER A 369 -10.13 6.42 4.90
N PHE A 370 -8.98 5.86 5.25
CA PHE A 370 -8.27 4.85 4.46
C PHE A 370 -9.06 3.53 4.37
N LEU A 371 -9.68 3.08 5.47
CA LEU A 371 -10.57 1.92 5.48
C LEU A 371 -11.82 2.15 4.63
N HIS A 372 -12.41 3.35 4.70
CA HIS A 372 -13.57 3.72 3.89
C HIS A 372 -13.26 3.76 2.38
N LEU A 373 -12.08 4.24 1.99
CA LEU A 373 -11.64 4.24 0.59
C LEU A 373 -11.37 2.82 0.05
N LEU A 374 -11.00 1.89 0.93
CA LEU A 374 -10.81 0.48 0.59
C LEU A 374 -12.11 -0.35 0.62
N GLY A 375 -13.24 0.26 1.01
CA GLY A 375 -14.54 -0.41 1.10
C GLY A 375 -14.61 -1.49 2.18
N LEU A 376 -13.84 -1.34 3.27
CA LEU A 376 -13.85 -2.20 4.46
C LEU A 376 -14.68 -1.61 5.59
#